data_AF-A0A8H4PLX4-F1
#
_entry.id   AF-A0A8H4PLX4-F1
#
_cell.length_a   1.000
_cell.length_b   1.000
_cell.length_c   1.000
_cell.angle_alpha   90.00
_cell.angle_beta   90.00
_cell.angle_gamma   90.00
#
_symmetry.space_group_name_H-M   'P 1'
#
loop_
_entity.id
_entity.type
_entity.pdbx_description
1 polymer ?
#
loop_
_entity_poly.entity_id
_entity_poly.type
_entity_poly.pdbx_seq_one_letter_code
_entity_poly.pdbx_strand_id
1 'polypeptide(L)'
;MPTPAANMALQRADDPVAVATAENECARLVWDDDAATHFLVHPALATPFRVTVEAFPAYSRTEYTLEHHESPKHLAKLTRDGTGAGCIEIDTAVASQIESYYVVDVAVATLILVASADDRNTSSPGETFEPPPLPPCAVLAGRDKRSSGRLRMPTMRPRDRKKSGRNMEEFGIDVESQDSMGKGGRVKRAEPKRPFVMRAMIKVAKGLFKCALWIATMLFKCVAGVFRLLYRCVGSKY
;
A
#
# COMPACT_ATOMS: atom_id res chain seq x y z
N MET A 1 14.96 16.17 21.36
CA MET A 1 15.87 16.03 20.22
C MET A 1 15.14 15.24 19.14
N PRO A 2 14.78 15.83 17.99
CA PRO A 2 14.28 15.07 16.85
C PRO A 2 15.25 13.94 16.50
N THR A 3 14.70 12.81 16.03
CA THR A 3 15.54 11.68 15.62
C THR A 3 16.38 12.10 14.40
N PRO A 4 17.54 11.46 14.17
CA PRO A 4 18.34 11.72 12.97
C PRO A 4 17.53 11.61 11.67
N ALA A 5 16.57 10.69 11.62
CA ALA A 5 15.63 10.55 10.50
C ALA A 5 14.67 11.75 10.38
N ALA A 6 14.13 12.26 11.49
CA ALA A 6 13.29 13.45 11.48
C ALA A 6 14.07 14.72 11.07
N ASN A 7 15.33 14.85 11.48
CA ASN A 7 16.19 15.94 11.03
C ASN A 7 16.53 15.84 9.54
N MET A 8 16.78 14.63 9.03
CA MET A 8 17.01 14.42 7.60
C MET A 8 15.75 14.73 6.78
N ALA A 9 14.56 14.33 7.25
CA ALA A 9 13.30 14.67 6.60
C ALA A 9 13.07 16.20 6.55
N LEU A 10 13.35 16.92 7.64
CA LEU A 10 13.17 18.38 7.69
C LEU A 10 14.24 19.15 6.89
N GLN A 11 15.46 18.64 6.78
CA GLN A 11 16.56 19.35 6.11
C GLN A 11 16.74 18.99 4.64
N ARG A 12 16.26 17.82 4.20
CA ARG A 12 16.32 17.37 2.80
C ARG A 12 15.00 17.46 2.04
N ALA A 13 13.89 17.82 2.71
CA ALA A 13 12.61 18.00 2.01
C ALA A 13 12.71 19.05 0.89
N ASP A 14 13.47 20.12 1.11
CA ASP A 14 13.65 21.22 0.16
C ASP A 14 14.96 21.14 -0.64
N ASP A 15 15.64 19.97 -0.66
CA ASP A 15 16.83 19.80 -1.49
C ASP A 15 16.42 19.82 -2.98
N PRO A 16 16.82 20.84 -3.76
CA PRO A 16 16.38 20.98 -5.14
C PRO A 16 16.77 19.79 -6.02
N VAL A 17 17.86 19.09 -5.68
CA VAL A 17 18.27 17.88 -6.40
C VAL A 17 17.33 16.72 -6.10
N ALA A 18 16.91 16.58 -4.84
CA ALA A 18 15.96 15.53 -4.44
C ALA A 18 14.57 15.78 -5.06
N VAL A 19 14.10 17.04 -5.06
CA VAL A 19 12.84 17.43 -5.68
C VAL A 19 12.86 17.17 -7.19
N ALA A 20 13.90 17.63 -7.89
CA ALA A 20 14.03 17.38 -9.32
C ALA A 20 14.12 15.88 -9.66
N THR A 21 14.76 15.08 -8.78
CA THR A 21 14.80 13.61 -8.95
C THR A 21 13.41 13.00 -8.75
N ALA A 22 12.66 13.41 -7.72
CA ALA A 22 11.31 12.94 -7.47
C ALA A 22 10.34 13.32 -8.61
N GLU A 23 10.44 14.53 -9.16
CA GLU A 23 9.66 14.97 -10.31
C GLU A 23 9.94 14.11 -11.56
N ASN A 24 11.21 13.77 -11.79
CA ASN A 24 11.61 12.88 -12.89
C ASN A 24 11.17 11.42 -12.69
N GLU A 25 10.83 11.03 -11.46
CA GLU A 25 10.32 9.69 -11.12
C GLU A 25 8.80 9.65 -10.98
N CYS A 26 8.11 10.73 -11.37
CA CYS A 26 6.66 10.73 -11.39
C CYS A 26 6.13 9.80 -12.49
N ALA A 27 5.43 8.75 -12.07
CA ALA A 27 4.72 7.86 -12.98
C ALA A 27 3.29 8.33 -13.24
N ARG A 28 2.74 7.90 -14.37
CA ARG A 28 1.38 8.21 -14.78
C ARG A 28 0.57 6.94 -14.89
N LEU A 29 -0.60 6.94 -14.26
CA LEU A 29 -1.60 5.91 -14.45
C LEU A 29 -2.50 6.32 -15.62
N VAL A 30 -2.47 5.55 -16.70
CA VAL A 30 -3.23 5.81 -17.93
C VAL A 30 -4.26 4.73 -18.12
N TRP A 31 -5.50 5.11 -18.41
CA TRP A 31 -6.53 4.17 -18.83
C TRP A 31 -6.44 3.96 -20.34
N ASP A 32 -6.40 2.71 -20.77
CA ASP A 32 -6.52 2.33 -22.18
C ASP A 32 -7.93 1.84 -22.48
N ASP A 33 -8.61 2.53 -23.40
CA ASP A 33 -9.97 2.22 -23.83
C ASP A 33 -10.04 0.92 -24.64
N ASP A 34 -8.98 0.58 -25.39
CA ASP A 34 -8.97 -0.60 -26.26
C ASP A 34 -8.80 -1.89 -25.44
N ALA A 35 -7.89 -1.89 -24.46
CA ALA A 35 -7.68 -3.02 -23.56
C ALA A 35 -8.62 -3.02 -22.34
N ALA A 36 -9.33 -1.92 -22.10
CA ALA A 36 -10.11 -1.68 -20.88
C ALA A 36 -9.31 -1.97 -19.59
N THR A 37 -8.03 -1.58 -19.57
CA THR A 37 -7.14 -1.78 -18.42
C THR A 37 -6.30 -0.55 -18.15
N HIS A 38 -5.84 -0.41 -16.89
CA HIS A 38 -4.90 0.63 -16.51
C HIS A 38 -3.46 0.22 -16.84
N PHE A 39 -2.67 1.18 -17.28
CA PHE A 39 -1.25 1.06 -17.53
C PHE A 39 -0.46 2.04 -16.67
N LEU A 40 0.60 1.53 -16.05
CA LEU A 40 1.56 2.32 -15.29
C LEU A 40 2.72 2.70 -16.21
N VAL A 41 2.78 3.98 -16.56
CA VAL A 41 3.84 4.55 -17.39
C VAL A 41 4.85 5.26 -16.49
N HIS A 42 6.11 4.80 -16.50
CA HIS A 42 7.21 5.42 -15.75
C HIS A 42 8.34 5.80 -16.72
N PRO A 43 8.98 6.98 -16.58
CA PRO A 43 10.09 7.40 -17.45
C PRO A 43 11.31 6.47 -17.49
N ALA A 44 11.44 5.59 -16.49
CA ALA A 44 12.55 4.66 -16.31
C ALA A 44 12.30 3.31 -16.99
N LEU A 45 11.12 3.15 -17.61
CA LEU A 45 10.69 1.92 -18.27
C LEU A 45 10.52 2.20 -19.75
N ALA A 46 11.07 1.32 -20.59
CA ALA A 46 10.84 1.39 -22.04
C ALA A 46 9.38 1.10 -22.40
N THR A 47 8.72 0.27 -21.59
CA THR A 47 7.35 -0.18 -21.79
C THR A 47 6.56 -0.15 -20.48
N PRO A 48 5.25 0.14 -20.54
CA PRO A 48 4.45 0.27 -19.33
C PRO A 48 4.17 -1.09 -18.67
N PHE A 49 3.96 -1.06 -17.35
CA PHE A 49 3.33 -2.19 -16.66
C PHE A 49 1.82 -2.15 -16.89
N ARG A 50 1.22 -3.31 -17.12
CA ARG A 50 -0.23 -3.48 -17.18
C ARG A 50 -0.76 -3.82 -15.80
N VAL A 51 -1.88 -3.21 -15.43
CA VAL A 51 -2.64 -3.62 -14.24
C VAL A 51 -3.66 -4.66 -14.64
N THR A 52 -3.51 -5.88 -14.11
CA THR A 52 -4.46 -6.97 -14.30
C THR A 52 -5.31 -7.12 -13.04
N VAL A 53 -6.62 -7.24 -13.20
CA VAL A 53 -7.58 -7.40 -12.09
C VAL A 53 -8.26 -8.75 -12.23
N GLU A 54 -8.08 -9.61 -11.24
CA GLU A 54 -8.66 -10.95 -11.18
C GLU A 54 -9.58 -11.07 -9.96
N ALA A 55 -10.89 -11.14 -10.21
CA ALA A 55 -11.89 -11.32 -9.17
C ALA A 55 -12.26 -12.80 -9.01
N PHE A 56 -12.24 -13.28 -7.77
CA PHE A 56 -12.65 -14.62 -7.37
C PHE A 56 -13.89 -14.54 -6.45
N PRO A 57 -15.11 -14.50 -7.01
CA PRO A 57 -16.34 -14.35 -6.24
C PRO A 57 -16.57 -15.46 -5.22
N ALA A 58 -16.14 -16.69 -5.53
CA ALA A 58 -16.29 -17.86 -4.66
C ALA A 58 -15.56 -17.71 -3.31
N TYR A 59 -14.52 -16.88 -3.26
CA TYR A 59 -13.73 -16.63 -2.06
C TYR A 59 -13.82 -15.17 -1.60
N SER A 60 -14.71 -14.38 -2.21
CA SER A 60 -14.80 -12.93 -2.04
C SER A 60 -13.42 -12.27 -2.09
N ARG A 61 -12.58 -12.67 -3.05
CA ARG A 61 -11.18 -12.24 -3.14
C ARG A 61 -10.93 -11.56 -4.47
N THR A 62 -10.25 -10.43 -4.46
CA THR A 62 -9.82 -9.74 -5.69
C THR A 62 -8.32 -9.54 -5.64
N GLU A 63 -7.65 -9.89 -6.74
CA GLU A 63 -6.22 -9.75 -6.92
C GLU A 63 -5.93 -8.70 -7.99
N TYR A 64 -5.01 -7.80 -7.68
CA TYR A 64 -4.52 -6.77 -8.59
C TYR A 64 -3.03 -6.99 -8.78
N THR A 65 -2.59 -7.25 -10.02
CA THR A 65 -1.18 -7.51 -10.35
C THR A 65 -0.63 -6.44 -11.28
N LEU A 66 0.64 -6.07 -11.07
CA LEU A 66 1.41 -5.24 -11.99
C LEU A 66 2.31 -6.13 -12.85
N GLU A 67 1.87 -6.36 -14.08
CA GLU A 67 2.49 -7.29 -15.02
C GLU A 67 3.29 -6.56 -16.10
N HIS A 68 4.41 -7.16 -16.49
CA HIS A 68 5.22 -6.65 -17.59
C HIS A 68 5.34 -7.72 -18.67
N HIS A 69 5.23 -7.31 -19.93
CA HIS A 69 5.34 -8.26 -21.03
C HIS A 69 6.76 -8.86 -21.18
N GLU A 70 7.81 -8.17 -20.72
CA GLU A 70 9.19 -8.67 -20.78
C GLU A 70 9.58 -9.52 -19.56
N SER A 71 8.80 -9.51 -18.47
CA SER A 71 9.11 -10.28 -17.26
C SER A 71 7.98 -11.24 -16.89
N PRO A 72 8.27 -12.54 -16.72
CA PRO A 72 7.25 -13.51 -16.29
C PRO A 72 6.79 -13.31 -14.84
N LYS A 73 7.51 -12.49 -14.08
CA LYS A 73 7.19 -12.13 -12.70
C LYS A 73 6.51 -10.76 -12.68
N HIS A 74 5.50 -10.62 -11.83
CA HIS A 74 4.87 -9.34 -11.54
C HIS A 74 5.75 -8.51 -10.59
N LEU A 75 5.72 -7.18 -10.75
CA LEU A 75 6.43 -6.27 -9.86
C LEU A 75 5.78 -6.23 -8.48
N ALA A 76 4.45 -6.17 -8.45
CA ALA A 76 3.68 -6.17 -7.22
C ALA A 76 2.32 -6.85 -7.42
N LYS A 77 1.78 -7.37 -6.33
CA LYS A 77 0.45 -7.98 -6.27
C LYS A 77 -0.26 -7.53 -5.00
N LEU A 78 -1.43 -6.95 -5.15
CA LEU A 78 -2.35 -6.61 -4.06
C LEU A 78 -3.45 -7.66 -4.03
N THR A 79 -3.56 -8.39 -2.93
CA THR A 79 -4.66 -9.31 -2.66
C THR A 79 -5.59 -8.68 -1.64
N ARG A 80 -6.87 -8.57 -1.98
CA ARG A 80 -7.91 -8.07 -1.09
C ARG A 80 -8.93 -9.16 -0.80
N ASP A 81 -9.26 -9.32 0.48
CA ASP A 81 -10.33 -10.20 0.92
C ASP A 81 -11.64 -9.42 1.14
N GLY A 82 -12.75 -10.15 1.13
CA GLY A 82 -14.10 -9.60 1.31
C GLY A 82 -14.36 -9.08 2.73
N THR A 83 -13.37 -9.19 3.63
CA THR A 83 -13.45 -8.66 5.00
C THR A 83 -12.86 -7.26 5.11
N GLY A 84 -12.31 -6.72 4.02
CA GLY A 84 -11.65 -5.42 3.97
C GLY A 84 -10.19 -5.46 4.41
N ALA A 85 -9.63 -6.65 4.64
CA ALA A 85 -8.20 -6.84 4.83
C ALA A 85 -7.53 -7.24 3.51
N GLY A 86 -6.22 -7.11 3.46
CA GLY A 86 -5.45 -7.45 2.27
C GLY A 86 -3.95 -7.44 2.53
N CYS A 87 -3.21 -8.07 1.64
CA CYS A 87 -1.76 -8.05 1.64
C CYS A 87 -1.25 -7.52 0.31
N ILE A 88 -0.14 -6.79 0.38
CA ILE A 88 0.62 -6.37 -0.80
C ILE A 88 1.95 -7.11 -0.81
N GLU A 89 2.22 -7.78 -1.92
CA GLU A 89 3.47 -8.49 -2.19
C GLU A 89 4.23 -7.69 -3.24
N ILE A 90 5.54 -7.50 -3.01
CA ILE A 90 6.41 -6.72 -3.89
C ILE A 90 7.64 -7.57 -4.20
N ASP A 91 7.91 -7.81 -5.48
CA ASP A 91 9.12 -8.52 -5.90
C ASP A 91 10.29 -7.53 -6.00
N THR A 92 11.08 -7.47 -4.94
CA THR A 92 12.25 -6.58 -4.87
C THR A 92 13.35 -6.96 -5.85
N ALA A 93 13.39 -8.20 -6.35
CA ALA A 93 14.35 -8.62 -7.36
C ALA A 93 13.99 -8.07 -8.75
N VAL A 94 12.70 -7.93 -9.05
CA VAL A 94 12.22 -7.21 -10.25
C VAL A 94 12.40 -5.71 -10.05
N ALA A 95 12.02 -5.17 -8.90
CA ALA A 95 12.17 -3.74 -8.60
C ALA A 95 13.62 -3.26 -8.71
N SER A 96 14.59 -4.07 -8.28
CA SER A 96 16.03 -3.72 -8.35
C SER A 96 16.61 -3.62 -9.76
N GLN A 97 15.89 -4.14 -10.77
CA GLN A 97 16.32 -4.06 -12.18
C GLN A 97 15.85 -2.77 -12.85
N ILE A 98 14.95 -2.02 -12.20
CA ILE A 98 14.41 -0.78 -12.72
C ILE A 98 15.24 0.37 -12.16
N GLU A 99 15.75 1.23 -13.03
CA GLU A 99 16.56 2.39 -12.67
C GLU A 99 15.67 3.54 -12.14
N SER A 100 15.02 3.31 -10.99
CA SER A 100 14.20 4.31 -10.30
C SER A 100 14.27 4.12 -8.78
N TYR A 101 14.37 5.23 -8.04
CA TYR A 101 14.42 5.24 -6.58
C TYR A 101 13.04 5.00 -5.93
N TYR A 102 11.96 5.45 -6.57
CA TYR A 102 10.59 5.42 -6.05
C TYR A 102 9.66 4.42 -6.77
N VAL A 103 10.19 3.50 -7.58
CA VAL A 103 9.39 2.52 -8.33
C VAL A 103 8.46 1.69 -7.44
N VAL A 104 8.91 1.37 -6.22
CA VAL A 104 8.13 0.60 -5.25
C VAL A 104 6.94 1.43 -4.75
N ASP A 105 7.17 2.69 -4.38
CA ASP A 105 6.12 3.58 -3.89
C ASP A 105 5.07 3.83 -4.98
N VAL A 106 5.54 4.03 -6.22
CA VAL A 106 4.69 4.16 -7.41
C VAL A 106 3.84 2.90 -7.64
N ALA A 107 4.44 1.71 -7.56
CA ALA A 107 3.73 0.45 -7.74
C ALA A 107 2.64 0.25 -6.68
N VAL A 108 2.96 0.55 -5.42
CA VAL A 108 2.01 0.49 -4.30
C VAL A 108 0.87 1.49 -4.50
N ALA A 109 1.18 2.75 -4.80
CA ALA A 109 0.18 3.78 -5.04
C ALA A 109 -0.75 3.39 -6.19
N THR A 110 -0.20 2.86 -7.28
CA THR A 110 -0.97 2.41 -8.44
C THR A 110 -2.00 1.34 -8.07
N LEU A 111 -1.57 0.28 -7.39
CA LEU A 111 -2.45 -0.82 -7.00
C LEU A 111 -3.56 -0.35 -6.05
N ILE A 112 -3.23 0.53 -5.09
CA ILE A 112 -4.22 1.08 -4.15
C ILE A 112 -5.22 1.98 -4.86
N LEU A 113 -4.77 2.83 -5.78
CA LEU A 113 -5.64 3.73 -6.55
C LEU A 113 -6.60 2.95 -7.44
N VAL A 114 -6.10 1.93 -8.15
CA VAL A 114 -6.95 1.08 -9.00
C VAL A 114 -7.95 0.30 -8.15
N ALA A 115 -7.52 -0.30 -7.03
CA ALA A 115 -8.43 -1.01 -6.13
C ALA A 115 -9.50 -0.08 -5.53
N SER A 116 -9.13 1.15 -5.18
CA SER A 116 -10.09 2.15 -4.68
C SER A 116 -11.07 2.60 -5.75
N ALA A 117 -10.62 2.75 -7.00
CA ALA A 117 -11.49 3.06 -8.13
C ALA A 117 -12.46 1.91 -8.41
N ASP A 118 -11.99 0.66 -8.32
CA ASP A 118 -12.82 -0.53 -8.52
C ASP A 118 -13.89 -0.66 -7.42
N ASP A 119 -13.54 -0.43 -6.14
CA ASP A 119 -14.52 -0.38 -5.04
C ASP A 119 -15.65 0.61 -5.33
N ARG A 120 -15.33 1.77 -5.88
CA ARG A 120 -16.32 2.82 -6.21
C ARG A 120 -17.22 2.42 -7.38
N ASN A 121 -16.67 1.70 -8.36
CA ASN A 121 -17.40 1.23 -9.52
C ASN A 121 -18.27 -0.01 -9.22
N THR A 122 -17.81 -0.87 -8.31
CA THR A 122 -18.53 -2.09 -7.89
C THR A 122 -19.60 -1.81 -6.83
N SER A 123 -19.47 -0.76 -6.01
CA SER A 123 -20.43 -0.36 -4.97
C SER A 123 -21.79 0.17 -5.49
N SER A 124 -22.14 -0.07 -6.76
CA SER A 124 -23.52 0.12 -7.22
C SER A 124 -24.48 -0.83 -6.45
N PRO A 125 -25.70 -0.39 -6.12
CA PRO A 125 -26.45 -0.95 -4.99
C PRO A 125 -26.89 -2.39 -5.23
N GLY A 126 -26.28 -3.30 -4.46
CA GLY A 126 -26.85 -4.53 -3.95
C GLY A 126 -27.25 -5.56 -5.01
N GLU A 127 -26.43 -6.60 -5.14
CA GLU A 127 -26.97 -7.96 -5.30
C GLU A 127 -27.82 -8.26 -4.06
N THR A 128 -29.04 -7.70 -4.03
CA THR A 128 -30.09 -8.15 -3.13
C THR A 128 -30.35 -9.57 -3.56
N PHE A 129 -29.77 -10.51 -2.82
CA PHE A 129 -30.03 -11.93 -2.98
C PHE A 129 -31.54 -12.10 -2.85
N GLU A 130 -32.23 -12.25 -3.98
CA GLU A 130 -33.67 -12.48 -3.97
C GLU A 130 -33.86 -13.82 -3.23
N PRO A 131 -34.55 -13.83 -2.08
CA PRO A 131 -34.72 -15.06 -1.33
C PRO A 131 -35.38 -16.09 -2.25
N PRO A 132 -34.95 -17.37 -2.19
CA PRO A 132 -35.47 -18.40 -3.07
C PRO A 132 -37.02 -18.40 -3.01
N PRO A 133 -37.70 -18.57 -4.15
CA PRO A 133 -39.15 -18.48 -4.21
C PRO A 133 -39.76 -19.43 -3.18
N LEU A 134 -40.58 -18.88 -2.29
CA LEU A 134 -41.30 -19.68 -1.30
C LEU A 134 -42.15 -20.73 -2.04
N PRO A 135 -42.15 -21.99 -1.59
CA PRO A 135 -42.96 -23.03 -2.24
C PRO A 135 -44.44 -22.64 -2.22
N PRO A 136 -45.22 -22.98 -3.27
CA PRO A 136 -46.61 -22.59 -3.37
C PRO A 136 -47.39 -23.12 -2.17
N CYS A 137 -47.95 -22.20 -1.36
CA CYS A 137 -48.89 -22.54 -0.29
C CYS A 137 -50.05 -23.33 -0.90
N ALA A 138 -50.10 -24.62 -0.60
CA ALA A 138 -51.23 -25.46 -0.91
C ALA A 138 -52.47 -24.89 -0.21
N VAL A 139 -53.43 -24.46 -1.01
CA VAL A 139 -54.78 -24.12 -0.60
C VAL A 139 -55.40 -25.39 -0.02
N LEU A 140 -55.47 -25.50 1.31
CA LEU A 140 -56.39 -26.42 1.97
C LEU A 140 -57.33 -25.63 2.86
N ALA A 141 -58.58 -25.65 2.42
CA ALA A 141 -59.72 -25.00 3.01
C ALA A 141 -60.01 -25.50 4.43
N GLY A 142 -60.54 -24.58 5.25
CA GLY A 142 -61.51 -24.90 6.29
C GLY A 142 -61.09 -24.57 7.71
N ARG A 143 -61.47 -23.38 8.20
CA ARG A 143 -62.53 -23.23 9.23
C ARG A 143 -62.76 -21.77 9.61
N ASP A 144 -64.03 -21.45 9.72
CA ASP A 144 -64.61 -20.18 10.15
C ASP A 144 -63.99 -19.58 11.42
N LYS A 145 -63.77 -18.25 11.40
CA LYS A 145 -64.29 -17.34 12.43
C LYS A 145 -64.19 -15.86 12.02
N ARG A 146 -65.38 -15.30 11.83
CA ARG A 146 -65.82 -13.89 11.90
C ARG A 146 -64.81 -12.89 12.52
N SER A 147 -64.55 -11.77 11.84
CA SER A 147 -65.25 -10.51 12.10
C SER A 147 -64.68 -9.36 11.25
N SER A 148 -65.60 -8.49 10.86
CA SER A 148 -65.47 -7.33 9.99
C SER A 148 -64.61 -6.21 10.57
N GLY A 149 -63.80 -5.57 9.71
CA GLY A 149 -63.22 -4.27 9.98
C GLY A 149 -62.60 -3.68 8.72
N ARG A 150 -63.42 -3.03 7.89
CA ARG A 150 -62.96 -2.20 6.76
C ARG A 150 -62.09 -1.03 7.27
N LEU A 151 -61.26 -0.55 6.34
CA LEU A 151 -60.73 0.82 6.11
C LEU A 151 -59.20 0.78 6.03
N ARG A 152 -58.48 1.38 5.08
CA ARG A 152 -58.71 2.04 3.79
C ARG A 152 -57.31 2.16 3.16
N MET A 153 -57.20 1.99 1.84
CA MET A 153 -56.01 2.29 1.04
C MET A 153 -55.54 3.75 1.23
N PRO A 154 -54.25 4.02 0.99
CA PRO A 154 -54.00 4.88 -0.15
C PRO A 154 -52.92 4.33 -1.10
N THR A 155 -53.30 4.34 -2.36
CA THR A 155 -52.48 4.25 -3.57
C THR A 155 -51.53 5.45 -3.66
N MET A 156 -50.23 5.21 -3.86
CA MET A 156 -49.35 6.16 -4.55
C MET A 156 -48.55 5.47 -5.65
N ARG A 157 -48.45 6.19 -6.76
CA ARG A 157 -48.06 5.80 -8.13
C ARG A 157 -46.58 5.40 -8.25
N PRO A 158 -46.21 4.54 -9.22
CA PRO A 158 -44.82 4.39 -9.65
C PRO A 158 -44.42 5.60 -10.50
N ARG A 159 -43.24 6.18 -10.25
CA ARG A 159 -42.67 7.25 -11.08
C ARG A 159 -41.47 6.71 -11.84
N ASP A 160 -41.53 6.93 -13.15
CA ASP A 160 -40.63 6.46 -14.18
C ASP A 160 -39.15 6.86 -14.03
N ARG A 161 -38.32 5.97 -14.60
CA ARG A 161 -36.91 6.15 -14.98
C ARG A 161 -36.64 7.51 -15.65
N LYS A 162 -35.51 8.12 -15.32
CA LYS A 162 -34.76 8.96 -16.27
C LYS A 162 -33.24 8.80 -16.06
N LYS A 163 -32.55 8.31 -17.10
CA LYS A 163 -31.11 8.41 -17.31
C LYS A 163 -30.71 9.88 -17.52
N SER A 164 -29.67 10.32 -16.84
CA SER A 164 -28.81 11.49 -17.16
C SER A 164 -27.67 11.39 -16.15
N GLY A 165 -26.38 11.29 -16.49
CA GLY A 165 -25.66 12.02 -17.52
C GLY A 165 -24.43 12.60 -16.80
N ARG A 166 -23.29 11.95 -17.00
CA ARG A 166 -21.90 12.40 -16.88
C ARG A 166 -21.74 13.88 -16.43
N ASN A 167 -21.13 14.09 -15.26
CA ASN A 167 -20.34 15.30 -15.02
C ASN A 167 -19.12 14.95 -14.16
N MET A 168 -18.00 15.44 -14.67
CA MET A 168 -16.64 15.29 -14.22
C MET A 168 -16.40 16.44 -13.25
N GLU A 169 -16.07 16.14 -11.99
CA GLU A 169 -15.60 17.16 -11.05
C GLU A 169 -14.21 16.76 -10.58
N GLU A 170 -13.27 17.58 -11.00
CA GLU A 170 -11.90 17.71 -10.53
C GLU A 170 -11.91 17.91 -9.01
N PHE A 171 -11.48 16.89 -8.26
CA PHE A 171 -11.27 17.06 -6.82
C PHE A 171 -9.86 17.61 -6.60
N GLY A 172 -9.77 18.93 -6.46
CA GLY A 172 -8.69 19.56 -5.72
C GLY A 172 -8.62 18.92 -4.33
N ILE A 173 -7.48 18.31 -4.02
CA ILE A 173 -7.24 17.62 -2.76
C ILE A 173 -7.13 18.68 -1.66
N ASP A 174 -8.17 18.77 -0.83
CA ASP A 174 -8.19 19.57 0.39
C ASP A 174 -7.43 18.81 1.49
N VAL A 175 -6.21 19.24 1.78
CA VAL A 175 -5.30 18.64 2.79
C VAL A 175 -5.44 19.39 4.12
N GLU A 176 -6.63 19.41 4.73
CA GLU A 176 -6.74 19.97 6.09
C GLU A 176 -8.01 19.52 6.85
N SER A 177 -8.06 18.27 7.32
CA SER A 177 -8.69 17.95 8.62
C SER A 177 -8.66 16.45 8.90
N GLN A 178 -7.72 15.97 9.72
CA GLN A 178 -7.99 14.77 10.53
C GLN A 178 -7.15 14.74 11.80
N ASP A 179 -7.43 15.68 12.70
CA ASP A 179 -7.14 15.53 14.12
C ASP A 179 -8.46 15.27 14.84
N SER A 180 -8.64 14.04 15.36
CA SER A 180 -9.11 13.78 16.72
C SER A 180 -9.78 12.41 16.91
N MET A 181 -9.49 11.83 18.08
CA MET A 181 -10.19 10.75 18.81
C MET A 181 -10.07 9.33 18.23
N GLY A 182 -9.89 8.27 19.01
CA GLY A 182 -9.86 8.13 20.46
C GLY A 182 -9.82 6.63 20.83
N LYS A 183 -8.86 6.28 21.70
CA LYS A 183 -8.99 5.39 22.86
C LYS A 183 -10.06 4.28 22.85
N GLY A 184 -9.63 3.02 22.76
CA GLY A 184 -10.24 1.91 23.49
C GLY A 184 -10.29 0.56 22.77
N GLY A 185 -9.63 -0.46 23.33
CA GLY A 185 -9.88 -1.86 22.95
C GLY A 185 -8.67 -2.79 23.08
N ARG A 186 -8.33 -3.20 24.31
CA ARG A 186 -7.39 -4.32 24.55
C ARG A 186 -8.04 -5.62 24.10
N VAL A 187 -7.46 -6.29 23.10
CA VAL A 187 -7.63 -7.73 22.87
C VAL A 187 -6.27 -8.39 22.99
N LYS A 188 -6.11 -9.24 24.00
CA LYS A 188 -4.96 -10.14 24.16
C LYS A 188 -5.08 -11.27 23.13
N ARG A 189 -4.14 -11.35 22.18
CA ARG A 189 -3.75 -12.62 21.55
C ARG A 189 -2.24 -12.81 21.70
N ALA A 190 -1.87 -14.03 22.04
CA ALA A 190 -0.52 -14.43 22.40
C ALA A 190 0.37 -14.45 21.16
N GLU A 191 1.41 -13.61 21.18
CA GLU A 191 2.51 -13.62 20.22
C GLU A 191 3.80 -14.18 20.87
N PRO A 192 4.70 -14.81 20.09
CA PRO A 192 5.99 -15.27 20.60
C PRO A 192 6.81 -14.10 21.16
N LYS A 193 7.20 -14.22 22.43
CA LYS A 193 8.00 -13.22 23.17
C LYS A 193 9.34 -12.90 22.50
N ARG A 194 9.41 -12.01 21.50
CA ARG A 194 10.68 -11.34 21.09
C ARG A 194 10.47 -9.94 20.49
N PRO A 195 10.45 -8.88 21.33
CA PRO A 195 10.88 -7.56 20.85
C PRO A 195 11.98 -6.88 21.70
N PHE A 196 12.41 -7.48 22.82
CA PHE A 196 13.40 -6.86 23.71
C PHE A 196 14.84 -7.32 23.44
N VAL A 197 15.03 -8.62 23.18
CA VAL A 197 16.37 -9.22 22.99
C VAL A 197 17.05 -8.67 21.74
N MET A 198 16.31 -8.45 20.64
CA MET A 198 16.87 -7.91 19.40
C MET A 198 17.36 -6.46 19.56
N ARG A 199 16.62 -5.63 20.32
CA ARG A 199 17.06 -4.25 20.65
C ARG A 199 18.29 -4.23 21.56
N ALA A 200 18.42 -5.20 22.47
CA ALA A 200 19.61 -5.37 23.30
C ALA A 200 20.82 -5.78 22.45
N MET A 201 20.65 -6.74 21.53
CA MET A 201 21.72 -7.18 20.61
C MET A 201 22.25 -6.03 19.74
N ILE A 202 21.37 -5.18 19.22
CA ILE A 202 21.79 -4.01 18.40
C ILE A 202 22.60 -3.00 19.23
N LYS A 203 22.26 -2.80 20.51
CA LYS A 203 23.03 -1.91 21.40
C LYS A 203 24.41 -2.49 21.75
N VAL A 204 24.47 -3.78 22.04
CA VAL A 204 25.74 -4.49 22.30
C VAL A 204 26.63 -4.47 21.06
N ALA A 205 26.07 -4.73 19.88
CA ALA A 205 26.80 -4.69 18.61
C ALA A 205 27.37 -3.29 18.31
N LYS A 206 26.59 -2.22 18.54
CA LYS A 206 27.09 -0.84 18.39
C LYS A 206 28.20 -0.50 19.39
N GLY A 207 28.11 -1.00 20.63
CA GLY A 207 29.16 -0.85 21.64
C GLY A 207 30.46 -1.54 21.23
N LEU A 208 30.36 -2.81 20.79
CA LEU A 208 31.51 -3.59 20.30
C LEU A 208 32.17 -2.94 19.09
N PHE A 209 31.39 -2.45 18.12
CA PHE A 209 31.93 -1.76 16.95
C PHE A 209 32.70 -0.49 17.34
N LYS A 210 32.18 0.29 18.28
CA LYS A 210 32.85 1.50 18.77
C LYS A 210 34.14 1.18 19.53
N CYS A 211 34.16 0.11 20.33
CA CYS A 211 35.37 -0.39 20.97
C CYS A 211 36.42 -0.85 19.95
N ALA A 212 36.01 -1.60 18.91
CA ALA A 212 36.91 -2.07 17.86
C ALA A 212 37.56 -0.91 17.10
N LEU A 213 36.81 0.13 16.76
CA LEU A 213 37.37 1.33 16.12
C LEU A 213 38.34 2.10 17.04
N TRP A 214 38.08 2.13 18.35
CA TRP A 214 38.98 2.77 19.31
C TRP A 214 40.30 2.02 19.46
N ILE A 215 40.24 0.69 19.49
CA ILE A 215 41.44 -0.16 19.51
C ILE A 215 42.22 0.00 18.20
N ALA A 216 41.55 -0.02 17.06
CA ALA A 216 42.19 0.15 15.75
C ALA A 216 42.88 1.52 15.61
N THR A 217 42.26 2.60 16.09
CA THR A 217 42.86 3.94 16.05
C THR A 217 44.06 4.08 16.99
N MET A 218 44.06 3.42 18.15
CA MET A 218 45.24 3.35 19.03
C MET A 218 46.38 2.55 18.41
N LEU A 219 46.08 1.39 17.81
CA LEU A 219 47.06 0.58 17.07
C LEU A 219 47.71 1.39 15.93
N PHE A 220 46.91 2.12 15.15
CA PHE A 220 47.42 2.96 14.07
C PHE A 220 48.38 4.05 14.59
N LYS A 221 48.07 4.66 15.74
CA LYS A 221 48.96 5.63 16.39
C LYS A 221 50.26 5.01 16.88
N CYS A 222 50.22 3.81 17.45
CA CYS A 222 51.42 3.07 17.85
C CYS A 222 52.30 2.74 16.64
N VAL A 223 51.72 2.22 15.57
CA VAL A 223 52.43 1.90 14.33
C VAL A 223 53.05 3.15 13.70
N ALA A 224 52.31 4.26 13.63
CA ALA A 224 52.84 5.54 13.15
C ALA A 224 54.01 6.05 14.00
N GLY A 225 53.98 5.83 15.32
CA GLY A 225 55.08 6.13 16.24
C GLY A 225 56.33 5.30 15.95
N VAL A 226 56.18 3.99 15.74
CA VAL A 226 57.28 3.09 15.36
C VAL A 226 57.86 3.49 14.00
N PHE A 227 57.01 3.81 13.01
CA PHE A 227 57.49 4.32 11.72
C PHE A 227 58.29 5.61 11.88
N ARG A 228 57.82 6.60 12.67
CA ARG A 228 58.59 7.83 12.92
C ARG A 228 59.95 7.55 13.56
N LEU A 229 60.03 6.58 14.47
CA LEU A 229 61.28 6.17 15.10
C LEU A 229 62.23 5.52 14.08
N LEU A 230 61.73 4.59 13.27
CA LEU A 230 62.48 3.95 12.20
C LEU A 230 62.97 4.96 11.15
N TYR A 231 62.12 5.91 10.74
CA TYR A 231 62.51 6.98 9.81
C TYR A 231 63.60 7.88 10.40
N ARG A 232 63.57 8.17 11.72
CA ARG A 232 64.67 8.90 12.37
C ARG A 232 65.96 8.09 12.48
N CYS A 233 65.88 6.78 12.67
CA CYS A 233 67.06 5.91 12.73
C CYS A 233 67.69 5.68 11.35
N VAL A 234 66.90 5.63 10.27
CA VAL A 234 67.39 5.49 8.90
C VAL A 234 67.89 6.84 8.34
N GLY A 235 67.23 7.95 8.67
CA GLY A 235 67.66 9.30 8.28
C GLY A 235 68.89 9.83 9.03
N SER A 236 69.34 9.17 10.10
CA SER A 236 70.58 9.53 10.82
C SER A 236 71.84 8.92 10.20
N LYS A 237 71.71 8.09 9.15
CA LYS A 237 72.82 7.41 8.46
C LYS A 237 73.12 7.98 7.07
N TYR A 238 72.44 9.03 6.65
CA TYR A 238 72.72 9.83 5.45
C TYR A 238 72.90 11.29 5.82
#